data_AF-A0A2N3EFR4-F1
#
_entry.id   AF-A0A2N3EFR4-F1
#
_cell.length_a   1.000
_cell.length_b   1.000
_cell.length_c   1.000
_cell.angle_alpha   90.00
_cell.angle_beta   90.00
_cell.angle_gamma   90.00
#
_symmetry.space_group_name_H-M   'P 1'
#
loop_
_entity.id
_entity.type
_entity.pdbx_description
1 polymer ?
#
loop_
_entity_poly.entity_id
_entity_poly.type
_entity_poly.pdbx_seq_one_letter_code
_entity_poly.pdbx_strand_id
1 'polypeptide(L)'
;MGSQSDWPTMRHAAAALDALGVAYEARIVSAHRTPERMVRYARTARQRGLKVIVAGAGGAAHLPGMMAALTPLPVFGVPVQSKALSGRDSLLSIVQMPGGIPVGTLAIGDAGAKNAGLLAAAVLALSDAALAKRLDAFRAAQTKAVANRPDET
;
A
#
# COMPACT_ATOMS: atom_id res chain seq x y z
N MET A 1 5.48 -1.32 7.12
CA MET A 1 5.25 0.04 7.66
C MET A 1 6.37 0.45 8.58
N GLY A 2 6.55 1.75 8.85
CA GLY A 2 7.68 2.29 9.60
C GLY A 2 7.58 2.15 11.12
N SER A 3 6.36 1.99 11.65
CA SER A 3 6.07 1.98 13.08
C SER A 3 4.82 1.14 13.40
N GLN A 4 4.69 0.65 14.64
CA GLN A 4 3.44 0.05 15.13
C GLN A 4 2.27 1.04 15.06
N SER A 5 2.54 2.33 15.24
CA SER A 5 1.55 3.40 15.14
C SER A 5 0.94 3.56 13.75
N ASP A 6 1.58 3.00 12.70
CA ASP A 6 1.05 3.03 11.34
C ASP A 6 0.03 1.91 11.09
N TRP A 7 -0.01 0.88 11.95
CA TRP A 7 -0.88 -0.29 11.78
C TRP A 7 -2.38 0.04 11.70
N PRO A 8 -2.92 0.97 12.52
CA PRO A 8 -4.33 1.37 12.40
C PRO A 8 -4.74 1.80 10.99
N THR A 9 -3.84 2.46 10.24
CA THR A 9 -4.05 2.79 8.82
C THR A 9 -3.75 1.59 7.92
N MET A 10 -2.59 0.94 8.10
CA MET A 10 -2.14 -0.10 7.18
C MET A 10 -2.95 -1.40 7.24
N ARG A 11 -3.67 -1.67 8.33
CA ARG A 11 -4.60 -2.80 8.43
C ARG A 11 -5.73 -2.73 7.39
N HIS A 12 -6.05 -1.54 6.87
CA HIS A 12 -7.04 -1.41 5.80
C HIS A 12 -6.53 -1.99 4.47
N ALA A 13 -5.21 -2.00 4.23
CA ALA A 13 -4.62 -2.72 3.11
C ALA A 13 -4.73 -4.24 3.31
N ALA A 14 -4.40 -4.71 4.52
CA ALA A 14 -4.54 -6.13 4.90
C ALA A 14 -5.98 -6.63 4.73
N ALA A 15 -6.97 -5.89 5.27
CA ALA A 15 -8.38 -6.25 5.14
C ALA A 15 -8.86 -6.29 3.67
N ALA A 16 -8.35 -5.41 2.80
CA ALA A 16 -8.66 -5.45 1.38
C ALA A 16 -8.09 -6.71 0.69
N LEU A 17 -6.88 -7.12 1.07
CA LEU A 17 -6.24 -8.34 0.57
C LEU A 17 -6.95 -9.60 1.10
N ASP A 18 -7.31 -9.62 2.38
CA ASP A 18 -8.10 -10.70 3.00
C ASP A 18 -9.44 -10.90 2.28
N ALA A 19 -10.17 -9.82 2.01
CA ALA A 19 -11.44 -9.88 1.29
C ALA A 19 -11.32 -10.46 -0.14
N LEU A 20 -10.13 -10.38 -0.74
CA LEU A 20 -9.81 -10.93 -2.05
C LEU A 20 -9.04 -12.26 -1.98
N GLY A 21 -8.82 -12.82 -0.79
CA GLY A 21 -8.07 -14.05 -0.60
C GLY A 21 -6.62 -13.97 -1.11
N VAL A 22 -5.99 -12.79 -1.02
CA VAL A 22 -4.59 -12.59 -1.41
C VAL A 22 -3.70 -12.73 -0.18
N ALA A 23 -2.81 -13.73 -0.20
CA ALA A 23 -1.85 -13.92 0.89
C ALA A 23 -0.86 -12.75 0.98
N TYR A 24 -0.53 -12.34 2.20
CA TYR A 24 0.43 -11.27 2.47
C TYR A 24 1.24 -11.54 3.74
N GLU A 25 2.34 -10.80 3.90
CA GLU A 25 3.04 -10.68 5.18
C GLU A 25 3.00 -9.23 5.67
N ALA A 26 2.78 -9.03 6.98
CA ALA A 26 2.83 -7.72 7.61
C ALA A 26 4.09 -7.62 8.51
N ARG A 27 4.86 -6.53 8.35
CA ARG A 27 6.11 -6.28 9.09
C ARG A 27 6.27 -4.81 9.45
N ILE A 28 6.90 -4.57 10.60
CA ILE A 28 7.44 -3.26 11.00
C ILE A 28 8.89 -3.18 10.55
N VAL A 29 9.14 -2.25 9.64
CA VAL A 29 10.43 -1.99 9.00
C VAL A 29 10.60 -0.48 8.94
N SER A 30 11.39 0.08 9.85
CA SER A 30 11.64 1.52 9.92
C SER A 30 12.84 1.88 9.06
N ALA A 31 12.66 2.82 8.11
CA ALA A 31 13.75 3.35 7.30
C ALA A 31 14.83 4.03 8.15
N HIS A 32 14.41 4.74 9.20
CA HIS A 32 15.32 5.52 10.04
C HIS A 32 15.86 4.72 11.23
N ARG A 33 15.04 3.87 11.86
CA ARG A 33 15.42 3.15 13.10
C ARG A 33 15.96 1.75 12.87
N THR A 34 15.66 1.14 11.72
CA THR A 34 16.12 -0.21 11.37
C THR A 34 16.57 -0.28 9.89
N PRO A 35 17.50 0.60 9.45
CA PRO A 35 17.85 0.71 8.03
C PRO A 35 18.40 -0.60 7.44
N GLU A 36 19.21 -1.35 8.19
CA GLU A 36 19.72 -2.66 7.71
C GLU A 36 18.62 -3.70 7.52
N ARG A 37 17.61 -3.69 8.40
CA ARG A 37 16.42 -4.56 8.26
C ARG A 37 15.65 -4.19 6.99
N MET A 38 15.49 -2.90 6.70
CA MET A 38 14.86 -2.42 5.48
C MET A 38 15.62 -2.89 4.25
N VAL A 39 16.94 -2.71 4.24
CA VAL A 39 17.79 -3.15 3.13
C VAL A 39 17.67 -4.64 2.88
N ARG A 40 17.77 -5.45 3.94
CA ARG A 40 17.64 -6.91 3.85
C ARG A 40 16.26 -7.32 3.35
N TYR A 41 15.20 -6.70 3.87
CA TYR A 41 13.83 -7.00 3.47
C TYR A 41 13.59 -6.72 1.98
N ALA A 42 14.01 -5.55 1.50
CA ALA A 42 13.84 -5.15 0.09
C ALA A 42 14.62 -6.05 -0.87
N ARG A 43 15.92 -6.25 -0.61
CA ARG A 43 16.81 -7.01 -1.50
C ARG A 43 16.42 -8.48 -1.63
N THR A 44 15.85 -9.07 -0.57
CA THR A 44 15.42 -10.47 -0.58
C THR A 44 13.96 -10.67 -0.99
N ALA A 45 13.16 -9.60 -1.09
CA ALA A 45 11.71 -9.69 -1.33
C ALA A 45 11.33 -10.56 -2.53
N ARG A 46 11.97 -10.34 -3.69
CA ARG A 46 11.71 -11.11 -4.92
C ARG A 46 12.07 -12.59 -4.76
N GLN A 47 13.19 -12.89 -4.11
CA GLN A 47 13.65 -14.27 -3.88
C GLN A 47 12.72 -15.03 -2.94
N ARG A 48 12.10 -14.32 -1.97
CA ARG A 48 11.07 -14.87 -1.06
C ARG A 48 9.69 -15.02 -1.73
N GLY A 49 9.58 -14.73 -3.03
CA GLY A 49 8.34 -14.90 -3.79
C GLY A 49 7.36 -13.72 -3.75
N LEU A 50 7.72 -12.61 -3.07
CA LEU A 50 6.88 -11.41 -3.09
C LEU A 50 6.78 -10.85 -4.51
N LYS A 51 5.60 -10.31 -4.83
CA LYS A 51 5.27 -9.75 -6.14
C LYS A 51 5.06 -8.25 -6.12
N VAL A 52 4.54 -7.71 -5.01
CA VAL A 52 4.27 -6.28 -4.80
C VAL A 52 4.62 -5.94 -3.34
N ILE A 53 5.10 -4.72 -3.09
CA ILE A 53 5.32 -4.20 -1.74
C ILE A 53 4.35 -3.04 -1.50
N VAL A 54 3.57 -3.12 -0.41
CA VAL A 54 2.77 -2.00 0.10
C VAL A 54 3.47 -1.41 1.32
N ALA A 55 3.91 -0.15 1.23
CA ALA A 55 4.71 0.52 2.24
C ALA A 55 4.01 1.79 2.76
N GLY A 56 3.65 1.80 4.04
CA GLY A 56 3.13 2.97 4.75
C GLY A 56 4.17 3.65 5.63
N ALA A 57 4.21 4.98 5.59
CA ALA A 57 5.01 5.83 6.47
C ALA A 57 4.44 7.26 6.55
N GLY A 58 4.73 7.98 7.64
CA GLY A 58 4.29 9.36 7.89
C GLY A 58 5.45 10.32 8.18
N GLY A 59 5.19 11.63 8.05
CA GLY A 59 6.18 12.70 8.20
C GLY A 59 7.20 12.69 7.04
N ALA A 60 8.49 12.64 7.38
CA ALA A 60 9.57 12.37 6.43
C ALA A 60 9.57 10.89 5.98
N ALA A 61 8.59 10.55 5.14
CA ALA A 61 8.16 9.19 4.86
C ALA A 61 9.05 8.43 3.86
N HIS A 62 10.32 8.18 4.21
CA HIS A 62 11.33 7.61 3.28
C HIS A 62 11.15 6.11 2.97
N LEU A 63 10.33 5.37 3.73
CA LEU A 63 10.24 3.92 3.60
C LEU A 63 9.86 3.45 2.18
N PRO A 64 8.83 4.01 1.50
CA PRO A 64 8.44 3.52 0.18
C PRO A 64 9.52 3.76 -0.88
N GLY A 65 10.10 4.97 -0.92
CA GLY A 65 11.15 5.32 -1.88
C GLY A 65 12.41 4.47 -1.70
N MET A 66 12.84 4.26 -0.46
CA MET A 66 14.01 3.42 -0.17
C MET A 66 13.77 1.94 -0.48
N MET A 67 12.54 1.43 -0.29
CA MET A 67 12.20 0.08 -0.74
C MET A 67 12.30 -0.04 -2.26
N ALA A 68 11.73 0.92 -3.01
CA ALA A 68 11.77 0.93 -4.47
C ALA A 68 13.19 1.04 -5.03
N ALA A 69 14.08 1.76 -4.35
CA ALA A 69 15.49 1.87 -4.74
C ALA A 69 16.27 0.55 -4.60
N LEU A 70 15.76 -0.43 -3.84
CA LEU A 70 16.48 -1.63 -3.44
C LEU A 70 15.88 -2.93 -4.02
N THR A 71 14.79 -2.83 -4.78
CA THR A 71 14.11 -3.99 -5.37
C THR A 71 13.43 -3.62 -6.69
N PRO A 72 13.42 -4.53 -7.69
CA PRO A 72 12.68 -4.30 -8.93
C PRO A 72 11.17 -4.54 -8.80
N LEU A 73 10.68 -4.98 -7.63
CA LEU A 73 9.25 -5.20 -7.42
C LEU A 73 8.50 -3.87 -7.39
N PRO A 74 7.26 -3.80 -7.93
CA PRO A 74 6.40 -2.64 -7.75
C PRO A 74 6.22 -2.30 -6.26
N VAL A 75 6.42 -1.01 -5.93
CA VAL A 75 6.20 -0.48 -4.59
C VAL A 75 5.06 0.52 -4.61
N PHE A 76 4.06 0.28 -3.76
CA PHE A 76 2.93 1.17 -3.53
C PHE A 76 3.06 1.87 -2.18
N GLY A 77 3.17 3.19 -2.23
CA GLY A 77 3.35 4.05 -1.07
C GLY A 77 2.02 4.57 -0.53
N VAL A 78 1.83 4.42 0.78
CA VAL A 78 0.67 4.97 1.51
C VAL A 78 1.15 6.07 2.45
N PRO A 79 0.83 7.34 2.16
CA PRO A 79 1.10 8.44 3.09
C PRO A 79 0.25 8.30 4.35
N VAL A 80 0.87 8.04 5.50
CA VAL A 80 0.17 8.02 6.79
C VAL A 80 -0.06 9.46 7.24
N GLN A 81 -1.26 9.75 7.75
CA GLN A 81 -1.61 11.11 8.19
C GLN A 81 -0.73 11.55 9.36
N SER A 82 0.05 12.62 9.17
CA SER A 82 0.83 13.26 10.22
C SER A 82 -0.03 14.22 11.03
N LYS A 83 0.36 14.49 12.29
CA LYS A 83 -0.39 15.37 13.19
C LYS A 83 -0.35 16.85 12.75
N ALA A 84 0.83 17.35 12.39
CA ALA A 84 1.03 18.78 12.15
C ALA A 84 0.59 19.22 10.75
N LEU A 85 0.78 18.36 9.74
CA LEU A 85 0.57 18.71 8.32
C LEU A 85 -0.48 17.84 7.65
N SER A 86 -1.28 17.11 8.44
CA SER A 86 -2.37 16.24 7.95
C SER A 86 -1.94 15.31 6.83
N GLY A 87 -0.70 14.80 6.87
CA GLY A 87 -0.15 13.90 5.88
C GLY A 87 0.37 14.54 4.59
N ARG A 88 0.34 15.88 4.44
CA ARG A 88 0.90 16.56 3.24
C ARG A 88 2.41 16.37 3.13
N ASP A 89 3.11 16.41 4.27
CA ASP A 89 4.53 16.05 4.38
C ASP A 89 4.79 14.62 3.91
N SER A 90 3.93 13.70 4.32
CA SER A 90 4.01 12.27 4.05
C SER A 90 3.76 12.02 2.57
N LEU A 91 2.76 12.69 1.99
CA LEU A 91 2.42 12.61 0.57
C LEU A 91 3.60 13.09 -0.29
N LEU A 92 4.10 14.30 -0.03
CA LEU A 92 5.20 14.87 -0.81
C LEU A 92 6.51 14.09 -0.65
N SER A 93 6.76 13.51 0.54
CA SER A 93 7.92 12.64 0.78
C SER A 93 7.87 11.32 0.01
N ILE A 94 6.69 10.88 -0.44
CA ILE A 94 6.49 9.60 -1.13
C ILE A 94 6.31 9.81 -2.64
N VAL A 95 5.50 10.79 -3.06
CA VAL A 95 5.09 10.94 -4.47
C VAL A 95 6.15 11.63 -5.33
N GLN A 96 6.98 12.50 -4.75
CA GLN A 96 7.97 13.31 -5.48
C GLN A 96 9.30 12.57 -5.71
N MET A 97 9.24 11.27 -6.02
CA MET A 97 10.44 10.53 -6.39
C MET A 97 11.06 11.10 -7.68
N PRO A 98 12.40 11.20 -7.77
CA PRO A 98 13.05 11.58 -9.02
C PRO A 98 12.83 10.51 -10.09
N GLY A 99 12.95 10.91 -11.37
CA GLY A 99 12.89 9.98 -12.49
C GLY A 99 13.90 8.84 -12.35
N GLY A 100 13.43 7.60 -12.51
CA GLY A 100 14.25 6.38 -12.44
C GLY A 100 13.85 5.39 -11.34
N ILE A 101 13.34 5.88 -10.19
CA ILE A 101 12.94 5.02 -9.07
C ILE A 101 11.47 5.30 -8.69
N PRO A 102 10.50 4.60 -9.31
CA PRO A 102 9.08 4.92 -9.14
C PRO A 102 8.49 4.37 -7.85
N VAL A 103 7.55 5.12 -7.27
CA VAL A 103 6.62 4.66 -6.24
C VAL A 103 5.20 5.01 -6.66
N GLY A 104 4.33 4.01 -6.79
CA GLY A 104 2.90 4.26 -7.03
C GLY A 104 2.27 4.77 -5.74
N THR A 105 1.94 6.06 -5.66
CA THR A 105 1.48 6.68 -4.42
C THR A 105 -0.05 6.73 -4.37
N LEU A 106 -0.63 6.38 -3.23
CA LEU A 106 -2.07 6.39 -3.00
C LEU A 106 -2.47 7.60 -2.13
N ALA A 107 -3.77 7.76 -1.90
CA ALA A 107 -4.32 8.80 -1.02
C ALA A 107 -3.71 8.75 0.39
N ILE A 108 -3.82 9.86 1.13
CA ILE A 108 -3.42 9.91 2.54
C ILE A 108 -4.37 9.04 3.38
N GLY A 109 -3.81 8.30 4.34
CA GLY A 109 -4.56 7.59 5.38
C GLY A 109 -5.27 6.31 4.90
N ASP A 110 -6.39 6.01 5.55
CA ASP A 110 -7.05 4.70 5.49
C ASP A 110 -7.60 4.37 4.10
N ALA A 111 -8.11 5.38 3.38
CA ALA A 111 -8.54 5.23 1.99
C ALA A 111 -7.35 4.85 1.09
N GLY A 112 -6.18 5.45 1.31
CA GLY A 112 -4.95 5.10 0.63
C GLY A 112 -4.50 3.68 0.90
N ALA A 113 -4.54 3.25 2.17
CA ALA A 113 -4.20 1.88 2.56
C ALA A 113 -5.13 0.86 1.91
N LYS A 114 -6.46 1.05 1.99
CA LYS A 114 -7.44 0.20 1.31
C LYS A 114 -7.15 0.11 -0.19
N ASN A 115 -6.94 1.25 -0.85
CA ASN A 115 -6.68 1.31 -2.28
C ASN A 115 -5.32 0.72 -2.66
N ALA A 116 -4.30 0.79 -1.81
CA ALA A 116 -3.02 0.14 -2.06
C ALA A 116 -3.16 -1.39 -2.05
N GLY A 117 -3.96 -1.95 -1.15
CA GLY A 117 -4.31 -3.37 -1.16
C GLY A 117 -5.07 -3.77 -2.43
N LEU A 118 -6.09 -2.99 -2.82
CA LEU A 118 -6.86 -3.23 -4.04
C LEU A 118 -6.02 -3.10 -5.32
N LEU A 119 -5.12 -2.11 -5.39
CA LEU A 119 -4.22 -1.92 -6.53
C LEU A 119 -3.18 -3.06 -6.61
N ALA A 120 -2.65 -3.51 -5.47
CA ALA A 120 -1.80 -4.68 -5.42
C ALA A 120 -2.53 -5.92 -5.97
N ALA A 121 -3.77 -6.17 -5.52
CA ALA A 121 -4.59 -7.25 -6.06
C ALA A 121 -4.86 -7.11 -7.56
N ALA A 122 -5.12 -5.89 -8.05
CA ALA A 122 -5.35 -5.63 -9.47
C ALA A 122 -4.11 -5.93 -10.33
N VAL A 123 -2.91 -5.58 -9.85
CA VAL A 123 -1.64 -5.94 -10.53
C VAL A 123 -1.45 -7.45 -10.58
N LEU A 124 -1.72 -8.16 -9.47
CA LEU A 124 -1.59 -9.62 -9.42
C LEU A 124 -2.60 -10.32 -10.35
N ALA A 125 -3.83 -9.80 -10.38
CA ALA A 125 -4.93 -10.32 -11.20
C ALA A 125 -4.61 -10.37 -12.71
N LEU A 126 -3.68 -9.53 -13.21
CA LEU A 126 -3.20 -9.59 -14.60
C LEU A 126 -2.64 -10.97 -15.00
N SER A 127 -2.26 -11.78 -14.02
CA SER A 127 -1.71 -13.14 -14.20
C SER A 127 -2.42 -14.21 -13.37
N ASP A 128 -3.53 -13.86 -12.72
CA ASP A 128 -4.32 -14.77 -11.87
C ASP A 128 -5.80 -14.55 -12.18
N ALA A 129 -6.33 -15.40 -13.07
CA ALA A 129 -7.72 -15.33 -13.52
C ALA A 129 -8.73 -15.57 -12.39
N ALA A 130 -8.37 -16.36 -11.37
CA ALA A 130 -9.24 -16.60 -10.23
C ALA A 130 -9.30 -15.36 -9.33
N LEU A 131 -8.18 -14.67 -9.13
CA LEU A 131 -8.15 -13.39 -8.43
C LEU A 131 -8.87 -12.29 -9.22
N ALA A 132 -8.70 -12.24 -10.54
CA ALA A 132 -9.42 -11.30 -11.41
C ALA A 132 -10.93 -11.41 -11.20
N LYS A 133 -11.49 -12.64 -11.21
CA LYS A 133 -12.91 -12.88 -10.94
C LYS A 133 -13.36 -12.39 -9.56
N ARG A 134 -12.55 -12.59 -8.50
CA ARG A 134 -12.86 -12.10 -7.15
C ARG A 134 -12.83 -10.57 -7.08
N LEU A 135 -11.88 -9.95 -7.78
CA LEU A 135 -11.78 -8.49 -7.87
C LEU A 135 -12.98 -7.89 -8.61
N ASP A 136 -13.41 -8.47 -9.72
CA ASP A 136 -14.60 -8.03 -10.46
C ASP A 136 -15.87 -8.14 -9.62
N ALA A 137 -16.05 -9.27 -8.92
CA ALA A 137 -17.17 -9.46 -7.99
C ALA A 137 -17.14 -8.43 -6.85
N PHE A 138 -15.96 -8.16 -6.29
CA PHE A 138 -15.79 -7.12 -5.27
C PHE A 138 -16.24 -5.75 -5.78
N ARG A 139 -15.80 -5.35 -6.98
CA ARG A 139 -16.19 -4.07 -7.60
C ARG A 139 -17.69 -4.00 -7.87
N ALA A 140 -18.29 -5.07 -8.41
CA ALA A 140 -19.72 -5.15 -8.65
C ALA A 140 -20.53 -5.01 -7.35
N ALA A 141 -20.06 -5.61 -6.25
CA ALA A 141 -20.69 -5.46 -4.94
C ALA A 141 -20.62 -4.01 -4.42
N GLN A 142 -19.52 -3.29 -4.63
CA GLN A 142 -19.44 -1.86 -4.28
C GLN A 142 -20.47 -1.04 -5.07
N THR A 143 -20.59 -1.28 -6.38
CA THR A 143 -21.60 -0.61 -7.21
C THR A 143 -23.02 -0.90 -6.72
N LYS A 144 -23.33 -2.16 -6.41
CA LYS A 144 -24.66 -2.56 -5.90
C LYS A 144 -25.00 -1.95 -4.54
N ALA A 145 -24.00 -1.65 -3.71
CA ALA A 145 -24.20 -1.04 -2.40
C ALA A 145 -24.55 0.45 -2.47
N VAL A 146 -24.33 1.11 -3.60
CA VAL A 146 -24.69 2.52 -3.79
C VAL A 146 -26.15 2.60 -4.23
N ALA A 147 -26.96 3.36 -3.50
CA ALA A 147 -28.37 3.58 -3.84
C ALA A 147 -28.49 4.33 -5.18
N ASN A 148 -29.53 3.99 -5.97
CA ASN A 148 -29.78 4.61 -7.27
C ASN A 148 -30.28 6.07 -7.16
N ARG A 149 -30.67 6.52 -5.98
CA ARG A 149 -31.12 7.88 -5.69
C ARG A 149 -30.60 8.31 -4.33
N PRO A 150 -30.31 9.62 -4.13
CA PRO A 150 -30.14 10.18 -2.80
C PRO A 150 -31.40 9.92 -1.97
N ASP A 151 -31.22 9.58 -0.71
CA ASP A 151 -32.26 9.55 0.30
C ASP A 151 -31.95 10.67 1.30
N GLU A 152 -32.96 11.41 1.75
CA GLU A 152 -32.79 12.53 2.70
C GLU A 152 -32.77 12.06 4.17
N THR A 153 -32.58 10.76 4.40
CA THR A 153 -32.55 10.14 5.73
C THR A 153 -31.25 10.38 6.51
#